data_AF-A0A6B1AWF4-F1
#
_entry.id   AF-A0A6B1AWF4-F1
#
_cell.length_a   1.000
_cell.length_b   1.000
_cell.length_c   1.000
_cell.angle_alpha   90.00
_cell.angle_beta   90.00
_cell.angle_gamma   90.00
#
_symmetry.space_group_name_H-M   'P 1'
#
loop_
_entity.id
_entity.type
_entity.pdbx_description
1 polymer ?
#
loop_
_entity_poly.entity_id
_entity_poly.type
_entity_poly.pdbx_seq_one_letter_code
_entity_poly.pdbx_strand_id
1 'polypeptide(L)'
;MVWWPATAWTSRSAMRRPIQAAVQAPLSPGANVIILANGKTNEVAQRTDDTDALWIRLGELSDATGWQMKPQGACLGDLCVPLPPNKREEWIADADDWVWFCYSEFAEMIGQKYARDGNVWSLGSVPQVRRSGLESAIAPDFEVTERNGDTLKLSDLHGHKVVLFTWSSW
;
A
#
# COMPACT_ATOMS: atom_id res chain seq x y z
N MET A 1 57.39 -7.06 37.88
CA MET A 1 55.97 -7.19 38.28
C MET A 1 55.37 -5.81 38.35
N VAL A 2 54.62 -5.40 37.33
CA VAL A 2 53.93 -4.11 37.29
C VAL A 2 52.45 -4.42 37.24
N TRP A 3 51.73 -4.01 38.27
CA TRP A 3 50.27 -4.14 38.38
C TRP A 3 49.60 -2.99 37.63
N TRP A 4 48.62 -3.30 36.79
CA TRP A 4 47.63 -2.36 36.28
C TRP A 4 46.42 -2.32 37.22
N PRO A 5 45.78 -1.16 37.48
CA PRO A 5 44.47 -1.14 38.10
C PRO A 5 43.39 -1.42 37.06
N ALA A 6 42.48 -2.34 37.37
CA ALA A 6 41.27 -2.57 36.60
C ALA A 6 40.38 -1.31 36.68
N THR A 7 40.14 -0.68 35.54
CA THR A 7 39.19 0.43 35.43
C THR A 7 37.78 -0.15 35.39
N ALA A 8 36.95 0.23 36.37
CA ALA A 8 35.56 -0.20 36.45
C ALA A 8 34.75 0.34 35.25
N TRP A 9 34.28 -0.56 34.40
CA TRP A 9 33.34 -0.26 33.33
C TRP A 9 31.94 -0.11 33.94
N THR A 10 31.45 1.13 34.09
CA THR A 10 30.06 1.38 34.44
C THR A 10 29.21 1.26 33.19
N SER A 11 28.47 0.14 33.10
CA SER A 11 27.40 -0.01 32.11
C SER A 11 26.35 1.07 32.32
N ARG A 12 26.36 2.11 31.49
CA ARG A 12 25.18 2.98 31.34
C ARG A 12 24.15 2.17 30.59
N SER A 13 23.17 1.63 31.30
CA SER A 13 21.96 1.06 30.72
C SER A 13 21.32 2.13 29.82
N ALA A 14 21.53 2.00 28.52
CA ALA A 14 20.79 2.76 27.53
C ALA A 14 19.32 2.37 27.67
N MET A 15 18.54 3.30 28.19
CA MET A 15 17.10 3.18 28.37
C MET A 15 16.47 3.00 26.98
N ARG A 16 16.23 1.74 26.60
CA ARG A 16 15.48 1.39 25.38
C ARG A 16 14.09 1.99 25.53
N ARG A 17 13.82 3.09 24.83
CA ARG A 17 12.46 3.62 24.70
C ARG A 17 11.66 2.52 23.99
N PRO A 18 10.59 1.99 24.60
CA PRO A 18 9.72 1.06 23.88
C PRO A 18 9.17 1.81 22.68
N ILE A 19 9.25 1.18 21.51
CA ILE A 19 8.49 1.60 20.33
C ILE A 19 7.03 1.50 20.77
N GLN A 20 6.39 2.65 21.02
CA GLN A 20 4.95 2.69 21.20
C GLN A 20 4.34 2.29 19.85
N ALA A 21 3.87 1.06 19.76
CA ALA A 21 2.91 0.68 18.74
C ALA A 21 1.75 1.68 18.82
N ALA A 22 1.38 2.27 17.70
CA ALA A 22 0.19 3.11 17.61
C ALA A 22 -0.98 2.30 18.18
N VAL A 23 -1.64 2.86 19.20
CA VAL A 23 -2.83 2.27 19.81
C VAL A 23 -3.89 2.19 18.71
N GLN A 24 -4.21 0.98 18.29
CA GLN A 24 -5.27 0.71 17.33
C GLN A 24 -6.60 1.22 17.91
N ALA A 25 -7.33 1.99 17.11
CA ALA A 25 -8.73 2.30 17.39
C ALA A 25 -9.53 0.99 17.47
N PRO A 26 -10.60 0.92 18.29
CA PRO A 26 -11.36 -0.31 18.45
C PRO A 26 -11.93 -0.78 17.10
N LEU A 27 -11.56 -2.01 16.74
CA LEU A 27 -12.10 -2.73 15.59
C LEU A 27 -13.61 -2.90 15.79
N SER A 28 -14.40 -2.31 14.90
CA SER A 28 -15.83 -2.59 14.83
C SER A 28 -16.05 -4.04 14.37
N PRO A 29 -17.07 -4.75 14.88
CA PRO A 29 -17.37 -6.11 14.47
C PRO A 29 -18.10 -6.11 13.11
N GLY A 30 -17.32 -5.89 12.06
CA GLY A 30 -17.65 -6.20 10.68
C GLY A 30 -16.37 -6.77 10.07
N ALA A 31 -16.47 -7.76 9.18
CA ALA A 31 -15.27 -8.24 8.49
C ALA A 31 -14.62 -7.04 7.77
N ASN A 32 -13.31 -6.87 7.91
CA ASN A 32 -12.55 -5.81 7.25
C ASN A 32 -11.77 -6.40 6.08
N VAL A 33 -11.59 -5.60 5.05
CA VAL A 33 -10.65 -5.87 3.96
C VAL A 33 -9.41 -5.00 4.13
N ILE A 34 -8.24 -5.60 3.95
CA ILE A 34 -6.95 -4.91 3.97
C ILE A 34 -6.58 -4.56 2.53
N ILE A 35 -6.32 -3.28 2.27
CA ILE A 35 -5.88 -2.77 0.99
C ILE A 35 -4.43 -2.30 1.11
N LEU A 36 -3.54 -2.92 0.34
CA LEU A 36 -2.16 -2.51 0.16
C LEU A 36 -2.07 -1.72 -1.15
N ALA A 37 -1.90 -0.41 -1.06
CA ALA A 37 -1.86 0.46 -2.24
C ALA A 37 -0.96 1.67 -1.99
N ASN A 38 -0.17 2.07 -2.99
CA ASN A 38 0.66 3.28 -2.94
C ASN A 38 1.58 3.36 -1.70
N GLY A 39 2.11 2.23 -1.25
CA GLY A 39 2.97 2.14 -0.06
C GLY A 39 2.23 2.30 1.27
N LYS A 40 0.89 2.28 1.27
CA LYS A 40 0.04 2.35 2.45
C LYS A 40 -0.74 1.06 2.65
N THR A 41 -1.04 0.78 3.91
CA THR A 41 -1.98 -0.26 4.35
C THR A 41 -3.20 0.45 4.88
N ASN A 42 -4.36 0.17 4.29
CA ASN A 42 -5.65 0.69 4.74
C ASN A 42 -6.57 -0.48 5.09
N GLU A 43 -7.29 -0.36 6.20
CA GLU A 43 -8.38 -1.28 6.53
C GLU A 43 -9.70 -0.58 6.21
N VAL A 44 -10.54 -1.24 5.42
CA VAL A 44 -11.85 -0.73 5.01
C VAL A 44 -12.94 -1.74 5.34
N ALA A 45 -14.18 -1.26 5.45
CA ALA A 45 -15.31 -2.14 5.68
C ALA A 45 -15.47 -3.14 4.52
N GLN A 46 -15.68 -4.43 4.84
CA GLN A 46 -16.02 -5.42 3.84
C GLN A 46 -17.53 -5.40 3.58
N ARG A 47 -17.90 -5.49 2.30
CA ARG A 47 -19.28 -5.71 1.88
C ARG A 47 -19.66 -7.18 2.14
N THR A 48 -20.85 -7.45 2.67
CA THR A 48 -21.20 -8.77 3.22
C THR A 48 -21.88 -9.72 2.22
N ASP A 49 -22.56 -9.17 1.22
CA ASP A 49 -23.31 -9.90 0.18
C ASP A 49 -22.44 -10.32 -1.02
N ASP A 50 -21.35 -9.61 -1.28
CA ASP A 50 -20.34 -9.97 -2.28
C ASP A 50 -18.94 -9.78 -1.69
N THR A 51 -18.31 -10.92 -1.40
CA THR A 51 -16.93 -10.96 -0.89
C THR A 51 -15.92 -11.40 -1.95
N ASP A 52 -16.35 -11.70 -3.17
CA ASP A 52 -15.48 -12.14 -4.27
C ASP A 52 -14.87 -10.95 -5.03
N ALA A 53 -15.59 -9.83 -5.07
CA ALA A 53 -15.10 -8.56 -5.58
C ALA A 53 -14.59 -7.62 -4.47
N LEU A 54 -13.75 -6.67 -4.86
CA LEU A 54 -13.31 -5.59 -3.96
C LEU A 54 -14.31 -4.44 -4.05
N TRP A 55 -15.19 -4.37 -3.06
CA TRP A 55 -16.08 -3.23 -2.87
C TRP A 55 -15.50 -2.25 -1.85
N ILE A 56 -15.49 -0.97 -2.19
CA ILE A 56 -14.99 0.10 -1.31
C ILE A 56 -16.07 1.16 -1.20
N ARG A 57 -16.33 1.65 0.03
CA ARG A 57 -17.25 2.77 0.22
C ARG A 57 -16.69 4.01 -0.46
N LEU A 58 -17.54 4.82 -1.09
CA LEU A 58 -17.08 6.04 -1.78
C LEU A 58 -16.34 7.01 -0.83
N GLY A 59 -16.71 7.04 0.45
CA GLY A 59 -16.02 7.86 1.47
C GLY A 59 -14.61 7.37 1.81
N GLU A 60 -14.30 6.08 1.62
CA GLU A 60 -13.00 5.47 1.92
C GLU A 60 -12.11 5.36 0.67
N LEU A 61 -12.70 5.51 -0.52
CA LEU A 61 -12.04 5.28 -1.82
C LEU A 61 -10.74 6.10 -2.00
N SER A 62 -10.78 7.37 -1.63
CA SER A 62 -9.64 8.30 -1.78
C SER A 62 -8.47 7.88 -0.92
N ASP A 63 -8.71 7.56 0.35
CA ASP A 63 -7.65 7.21 1.29
C ASP A 63 -7.10 5.81 1.01
N ALA A 64 -7.97 4.88 0.64
CA ALA A 64 -7.61 3.50 0.34
C ALA A 64 -6.80 3.35 -0.96
N THR A 65 -7.14 4.10 -2.01
CA THR A 65 -6.64 3.84 -3.38
C THR A 65 -6.07 5.06 -4.09
N GLY A 66 -6.33 6.27 -3.59
CA GLY A 66 -6.02 7.53 -4.26
C GLY A 66 -7.08 7.96 -5.29
N TRP A 67 -8.03 7.10 -5.64
CA TRP A 67 -9.11 7.43 -6.57
C TRP A 67 -10.23 8.19 -5.87
N GLN A 68 -10.86 9.11 -6.60
CA GLN A 68 -11.99 9.89 -6.14
C GLN A 68 -13.12 9.81 -7.16
N MET A 69 -14.34 9.58 -6.69
CA MET A 69 -15.50 9.61 -7.56
C MET A 69 -15.92 11.05 -7.83
N LYS A 70 -15.99 11.44 -9.12
CA LYS A 70 -16.46 12.76 -9.59
C LYS A 70 -17.54 12.57 -10.65
N PRO A 71 -18.33 13.60 -11.01
CA PRO A 71 -19.39 13.47 -12.01
C PRO A 71 -18.91 12.93 -13.36
N GLN A 72 -17.71 13.32 -13.80
CA GLN A 72 -17.09 12.83 -15.04
C GLN A 72 -16.60 11.38 -14.97
N GLY A 73 -16.44 10.80 -13.77
CA GLY A 73 -15.91 9.45 -13.56
C GLY A 73 -14.99 9.33 -12.34
N ALA A 74 -14.26 8.21 -12.27
CA ALA A 74 -13.25 8.00 -11.25
C ALA A 74 -11.96 8.76 -11.61
N CYS A 75 -11.42 9.53 -10.69
CA CYS A 75 -10.24 10.38 -10.93
C CYS A 75 -9.10 10.09 -9.95
N LEU A 76 -7.87 10.05 -10.46
CA LEU A 76 -6.62 9.98 -9.72
C LEU A 76 -5.78 11.22 -10.06
N GLY A 77 -5.80 12.22 -9.18
CA GLY A 77 -5.24 13.54 -9.50
C GLY A 77 -5.93 14.15 -10.73
N ASP A 78 -5.16 14.42 -11.77
CA ASP A 78 -5.64 14.97 -13.05
C ASP A 78 -6.14 13.90 -14.03
N LEU A 79 -5.85 12.62 -13.78
CA LEU A 79 -6.30 11.51 -14.62
C LEU A 79 -7.74 11.13 -14.25
N CYS A 80 -8.71 11.37 -15.13
CA CYS A 80 -10.09 10.94 -14.94
C CYS A 80 -10.50 9.88 -15.96
N VAL A 81 -11.04 8.77 -15.49
CA VAL A 81 -11.56 7.67 -16.31
C VAL A 81 -13.09 7.69 -16.25
N PRO A 82 -13.79 7.92 -17.38
CA PRO A 82 -15.24 7.89 -17.41
C PRO A 82 -15.77 6.48 -17.20
N LEU A 83 -16.81 6.36 -16.37
CA LEU A 83 -17.54 5.11 -16.18
C LEU A 83 -18.63 5.00 -17.25
N PRO A 84 -18.62 3.93 -18.07
CA PRO A 84 -19.71 3.67 -19.02
C PRO A 84 -21.06 3.63 -18.29
N PRO A 85 -22.15 4.19 -18.86
CA PRO A 85 -23.43 4.29 -18.17
C PRO A 85 -23.95 2.95 -17.62
N ASN A 86 -23.87 1.88 -18.43
CA ASN A 86 -24.24 0.52 -18.02
C ASN A 86 -23.39 -0.02 -16.87
N LYS A 87 -22.10 0.32 -16.83
CA LYS A 87 -21.19 -0.10 -15.76
C LYS A 87 -21.36 0.71 -14.48
N ARG A 88 -21.80 1.97 -14.58
CA ARG A 88 -22.07 2.79 -13.40
C ARG A 88 -23.15 2.17 -12.51
N GLU A 89 -24.21 1.63 -13.12
CA GLU A 89 -25.31 0.96 -12.38
C GLU A 89 -24.89 -0.39 -11.78
N GLU A 90 -24.00 -1.12 -12.46
CA GLU A 90 -23.48 -2.40 -11.97
C GLU A 90 -22.44 -2.23 -10.86
N TRP A 91 -21.60 -1.19 -10.93
CA TRP A 91 -20.45 -1.01 -10.04
C TRP A 91 -20.69 -0.01 -8.92
N ILE A 92 -21.79 0.74 -8.94
CA ILE A 92 -22.19 1.62 -7.85
C ILE A 92 -23.48 1.07 -7.25
N ALA A 93 -23.42 0.70 -5.97
CA ALA A 93 -24.55 0.10 -5.27
C ALA A 93 -24.79 0.78 -3.92
N ASP A 94 -26.05 1.10 -3.64
CA ASP A 94 -26.50 1.52 -2.31
C ASP A 94 -26.78 0.28 -1.45
N ALA A 95 -26.03 0.09 -0.37
CA ALA A 95 -26.20 -1.02 0.56
C ALA A 95 -25.69 -0.66 1.97
N ASP A 96 -26.39 -1.14 3.00
CA ASP A 96 -26.01 -0.95 4.42
C ASP A 96 -25.82 0.52 4.83
N ASP A 97 -26.66 1.44 4.30
CA ASP A 97 -26.55 2.90 4.47
C ASP A 97 -25.31 3.56 3.83
N TRP A 98 -24.59 2.84 2.97
CA TRP A 98 -23.42 3.34 2.25
C TRP A 98 -23.56 3.21 0.73
N VAL A 99 -22.86 4.09 0.01
CA VAL A 99 -22.64 3.95 -1.42
C VAL A 99 -21.32 3.23 -1.65
N TRP A 100 -21.39 2.07 -2.29
CA TRP A 100 -20.26 1.21 -2.59
C TRP A 100 -19.82 1.34 -4.04
N PHE A 101 -18.53 1.17 -4.27
CA PHE A 101 -17.95 1.11 -5.60
C PHE A 101 -17.18 -0.21 -5.79
N CYS A 102 -17.49 -0.94 -6.86
CA CYS A 102 -16.80 -2.17 -7.24
C CYS A 102 -15.44 -1.83 -7.86
N TYR A 103 -14.42 -1.74 -7.00
CA TYR A 103 -13.08 -1.32 -7.40
C TYR A 103 -12.38 -2.37 -8.25
N SER A 104 -12.53 -3.67 -7.96
CA SER A 104 -11.83 -4.73 -8.70
C SER A 104 -12.23 -4.77 -10.18
N GLU A 105 -13.52 -4.61 -10.48
CA GLU A 105 -14.03 -4.56 -11.86
C GLU A 105 -13.54 -3.30 -12.58
N PHE A 106 -13.54 -2.16 -11.90
CA PHE A 106 -12.95 -0.94 -12.42
C PHE A 106 -11.45 -1.11 -12.71
N ALA A 107 -10.71 -1.75 -11.80
CA ALA A 107 -9.28 -2.02 -11.94
C ALA A 107 -9.00 -2.91 -13.15
N GLU A 108 -9.77 -3.97 -13.35
CA GLU A 108 -9.69 -4.82 -14.56
C GLU A 108 -9.95 -4.01 -15.84
N MET A 109 -11.00 -3.18 -15.85
CA MET A 109 -11.33 -2.34 -17.02
C MET A 109 -10.19 -1.40 -17.40
N ILE A 110 -9.55 -0.74 -16.42
CA ILE A 110 -8.42 0.16 -16.70
C ILE A 110 -7.09 -0.59 -16.88
N GLY A 111 -7.07 -1.90 -16.69
CA GLY A 111 -5.88 -2.75 -16.76
C GLY A 111 -4.92 -2.60 -15.57
N GLN A 112 -5.40 -2.06 -14.45
CA GLN A 112 -4.66 -2.02 -13.19
C GLN A 112 -4.61 -3.42 -12.60
N LYS A 113 -3.39 -3.91 -12.37
CA LYS A 113 -3.19 -5.25 -11.80
C LYS A 113 -3.37 -5.23 -10.29
N TYR A 114 -3.94 -6.29 -9.75
CA TYR A 114 -4.01 -6.54 -8.32
C TYR A 114 -3.75 -8.03 -8.03
N ALA A 115 -3.40 -8.32 -6.78
CA ALA A 115 -3.36 -9.67 -6.24
C ALA A 115 -4.26 -9.74 -5.01
N ARG A 116 -4.86 -10.90 -4.77
CA ARG A 116 -5.75 -11.14 -3.64
C ARG A 116 -5.31 -12.41 -2.90
N ASP A 117 -5.28 -12.33 -1.58
CA ASP A 117 -5.16 -13.48 -0.68
C ASP A 117 -6.12 -13.30 0.51
N GLY A 118 -7.17 -14.12 0.58
CA GLY A 118 -8.23 -13.98 1.58
C GLY A 118 -8.92 -12.61 1.52
N ASN A 119 -8.81 -11.84 2.61
CA ASN A 119 -9.33 -10.48 2.75
C ASN A 119 -8.27 -9.40 2.45
N VAL A 120 -7.08 -9.78 1.99
CA VAL A 120 -5.99 -8.84 1.64
C VAL A 120 -5.97 -8.65 0.13
N TRP A 121 -6.00 -7.38 -0.29
CA TRP A 121 -5.91 -6.96 -1.68
C TRP A 121 -4.68 -6.07 -1.87
N SER A 122 -3.79 -6.47 -2.76
CA SER A 122 -2.61 -5.69 -3.14
C SER A 122 -2.84 -5.07 -4.51
N LEU A 123 -2.91 -3.74 -4.56
CA LEU A 123 -3.18 -2.98 -5.78
C LEU A 123 -1.84 -2.51 -6.38
N GLY A 124 -1.58 -2.94 -7.62
CA GLY A 124 -0.44 -2.48 -8.39
C GLY A 124 -0.64 -1.05 -8.91
N SER A 125 0.44 -0.43 -9.39
CA SER A 125 0.40 0.92 -9.94
C SER A 125 -0.56 1.02 -11.13
N VAL A 126 -1.34 2.11 -11.17
CA VAL A 126 -2.23 2.45 -12.29
C VAL A 126 -1.42 2.45 -13.59
N PRO A 127 -1.91 1.86 -14.70
CA PRO A 127 -1.09 1.62 -15.89
C PRO A 127 -0.43 2.86 -16.50
N GLN A 128 -1.11 4.01 -16.47
CA GLN A 128 -0.57 5.28 -16.96
C GLN A 128 0.62 5.73 -16.09
N VAL A 129 0.49 5.67 -14.76
CA VAL A 129 1.57 5.99 -13.81
C VAL A 129 2.74 5.01 -13.95
N ARG A 130 2.44 3.73 -14.13
CA ARG A 130 3.44 2.69 -14.39
C ARG A 130 4.19 2.93 -15.70
N ARG A 131 3.47 3.29 -16.76
CA ARG A 131 4.07 3.59 -18.07
C ARG A 131 4.99 4.80 -18.00
N SER A 132 4.55 5.90 -17.39
CA SER A 132 5.40 7.10 -17.26
C SER A 132 6.67 6.83 -16.45
N GLY A 133 6.59 5.98 -15.41
CA GLY A 133 7.77 5.56 -14.65
C GLY A 133 8.75 4.70 -15.47
N LEU A 134 8.25 3.84 -16.36
CA LEU A 134 9.10 3.05 -17.25
C LEU A 134 9.73 3.91 -18.35
N GLU A 135 8.97 4.85 -18.92
CA GLU A 135 9.44 5.75 -19.98
C GLU A 135 10.48 6.75 -19.49
N SER A 136 10.41 7.18 -18.22
CA SER A 136 11.44 8.07 -17.65
C SER A 136 12.81 7.39 -17.54
N ALA A 137 12.84 6.05 -17.48
CA ALA A 137 14.02 5.25 -17.21
C ALA A 137 14.77 5.64 -15.91
N ILE A 138 14.08 6.33 -14.99
CA ILE A 138 14.60 6.69 -13.68
C ILE A 138 14.07 5.66 -12.68
N ALA A 139 14.98 4.86 -12.11
CA ALA A 139 14.62 3.96 -11.03
C ALA A 139 14.22 4.77 -9.78
N PRO A 140 13.15 4.39 -9.06
CA PRO A 140 12.80 5.02 -7.79
C PRO A 140 13.91 4.81 -6.78
N ASP A 141 14.19 5.83 -5.98
CA ASP A 141 15.20 5.75 -4.91
C ASP A 141 14.61 5.07 -3.67
N PHE A 142 14.49 3.75 -3.74
CA PHE A 142 13.93 2.95 -2.65
C PHE A 142 14.96 2.66 -1.57
N GLU A 143 14.46 2.41 -0.36
CA GLU A 143 15.26 2.03 0.81
C GLU A 143 15.00 0.56 1.16
N VAL A 144 16.05 -0.19 1.47
CA VAL A 144 15.95 -1.55 1.99
C VAL A 144 16.71 -1.67 3.31
N THR A 145 16.17 -2.47 4.22
CA THR A 145 16.90 -2.87 5.42
C THR A 145 17.82 -4.04 5.07
N GLU A 146 19.12 -3.82 5.24
CA GLU A 146 20.14 -4.83 5.08
C GLU A 146 20.09 -5.86 6.23
N ARG A 147 20.77 -7.00 6.05
CA ARG A 147 20.77 -8.10 7.03
C ARG A 147 21.32 -7.71 8.41
N ASN A 148 22.26 -6.77 8.45
CA ASN A 148 22.83 -6.19 9.67
C ASN A 148 21.91 -5.16 10.34
N GLY A 149 20.78 -4.80 9.71
CA GLY A 149 19.85 -3.78 10.18
C GLY A 149 20.13 -2.37 9.67
N ASP A 150 21.21 -2.18 8.88
CA ASP A 150 21.51 -0.89 8.25
C ASP A 150 20.51 -0.61 7.12
N THR A 151 20.37 0.66 6.74
CA THR A 151 19.51 1.07 5.63
C THR A 151 20.36 1.36 4.40
N LEU A 152 20.05 0.69 3.29
CA LEU A 152 20.66 0.94 1.99
C LEU A 152 19.64 1.65 1.09
N LYS A 153 20.02 2.79 0.53
CA LYS A 153 19.24 3.45 -0.53
C LYS A 153 19.81 3.11 -1.89
N LEU A 154 18.97 3.09 -2.92
CA LEU A 154 19.45 2.88 -4.29
C LEU A 154 20.44 3.97 -4.71
N SER A 155 20.22 5.21 -4.27
CA SER A 155 21.11 6.36 -4.53
C SER A 155 22.51 6.17 -3.98
N ASP A 156 22.68 5.40 -2.90
CA ASP A 156 23.99 5.16 -2.29
C ASP A 156 24.92 4.37 -3.24
N LEU A 157 24.35 3.72 -4.26
CA LEU A 157 25.06 2.96 -5.28
C LEU A 157 25.31 3.75 -6.57
N HIS A 158 25.05 5.06 -6.61
CA HIS A 158 25.35 5.89 -7.77
C HIS A 158 26.84 5.80 -8.17
N GLY A 159 27.11 5.66 -9.47
CA GLY A 159 28.46 5.46 -10.01
C GLY A 159 28.90 3.99 -10.08
N HIS A 160 28.11 3.06 -9.54
CA HIS A 160 28.34 1.63 -9.65
C HIS A 160 27.44 0.97 -10.71
N LYS A 161 27.87 -0.17 -11.25
CA LYS A 161 27.00 -1.06 -12.03
C LYS A 161 26.25 -1.95 -11.06
N VAL A 162 24.92 -1.81 -11.01
CA VAL A 162 24.06 -2.53 -10.07
C VAL A 162 23.20 -3.54 -10.83
N VAL A 163 23.12 -4.78 -10.33
CA VAL A 163 22.14 -5.78 -10.77
C VAL A 163 21.16 -5.99 -9.62
N LEU A 164 19.88 -5.67 -9.83
CA LEU A 164 18.82 -5.98 -8.89
C LEU A 164 18.29 -7.38 -9.21
N PHE A 165 18.34 -8.26 -8.21
CA PHE A 165 17.85 -9.62 -8.33
C PHE A 165 16.83 -9.89 -7.23
N THR A 166 15.60 -10.15 -7.62
CA THR A 166 14.52 -10.57 -6.73
C THR A 166 14.31 -12.06 -6.88
N TRP A 167 14.42 -12.82 -5.79
CA TRP A 167 14.19 -14.26 -5.78
C TRP A 167 13.20 -14.62 -4.68
N SER A 168 12.54 -15.76 -4.87
CA SER A 168 11.71 -16.40 -3.87
C SER A 168 12.11 -17.87 -3.76
N SER A 169 12.31 -18.42 -2.56
CA SER A 169 12.89 -19.77 -2.37
C SER A 169 11.88 -20.91 -2.51
N TRP A 170 10.69 -20.64 -3.02
CA TRP A 170 9.58 -21.60 -3.09
C TRP A 170 9.58 -22.33 -4.43
#